data_AF-A0A6M8V9X8-F1
#
_entry.id   AF-A0A6M8V9X8-F1
#
_cell.length_a   1.000
_cell.length_b   1.000
_cell.length_c   1.000
_cell.angle_alpha   90.00
_cell.angle_beta   90.00
_cell.angle_gamma   90.00
#
_symmetry.space_group_name_H-M   'P 1'
#
loop_
_entity.id
_entity.type
_entity.pdbx_description
1 polymer ?
#
loop_
_entity_poly.entity_id
_entity_poly.type
_entity_poly.pdbx_seq_one_letter_code
_entity_poly.pdbx_strand_id
1 'polypeptide(L)'
;MVDVDDSVTYTLLRASEFIKDNRIPPKGFTSTHPSYDTTAIYGNAFLDPDFNKENLTEGTGSDIVNYRIPVTNGLTYKVYAQVCFQTIKPRVVGNMANINVPDINQFVQMYNALPNVPFIMKSDSLSVFVTDVEDNSSQITGFKLLQNYPNPFNPATKINYEVSAPARVIIKIYDALGSEVATLVDESKSIGRYEVGFNAADLSSGLYFYKLEATTNNKNSFRDVKKMILLK
;
A
#
# COMPACT_ATOMS: atom_id res chain seq x y z
N MET A 1 -24.54 8.64 4.29
CA MET A 1 -24.76 7.84 3.07
C MET A 1 -25.98 8.43 2.40
N VAL A 2 -25.88 8.67 1.11
CA VAL A 2 -27.02 9.04 0.28
C VAL A 2 -27.37 7.86 -0.62
N ASP A 3 -28.65 7.62 -0.89
CA ASP A 3 -29.03 6.64 -1.89
C ASP A 3 -28.61 7.06 -3.31
N VAL A 4 -28.97 6.23 -4.29
CA VAL A 4 -28.66 6.49 -5.70
C VAL A 4 -29.31 7.78 -6.23
N ASP A 5 -30.24 8.36 -5.46
CA ASP A 5 -30.98 9.58 -5.74
C ASP A 5 -30.53 10.75 -4.83
N ASP A 6 -29.32 10.65 -4.25
CA ASP A 6 -28.71 11.64 -3.36
C ASP A 6 -29.49 11.94 -2.06
N SER A 7 -30.44 11.08 -1.67
CA SER A 7 -31.23 11.23 -0.44
C SER A 7 -30.56 10.57 0.76
N VAL A 8 -30.51 11.26 1.91
CA VAL A 8 -29.88 10.73 3.14
C VAL A 8 -30.56 9.44 3.60
N THR A 9 -29.81 8.34 3.67
CA THR A 9 -30.32 7.02 4.08
C THR A 9 -29.57 6.43 5.27
N TYR A 10 -30.29 5.67 6.09
CA TYR A 10 -29.78 4.87 7.21
C TYR A 10 -29.70 3.38 6.88
N THR A 11 -29.95 3.02 5.63
CA THR A 11 -29.76 1.68 5.12
C THR A 11 -28.41 1.67 4.40
N LEU A 12 -27.52 0.75 4.78
CA LEU A 12 -26.26 0.54 4.07
C LEU A 12 -26.57 0.41 2.57
N LEU A 13 -25.94 1.24 1.75
CA LEU A 13 -25.97 1.07 0.31
C LEU A 13 -25.33 -0.29 0.03
N ARG A 14 -26.15 -1.25 -0.35
CA ARG A 14 -25.65 -2.51 -0.87
C ARG A 14 -25.13 -2.21 -2.26
N ALA A 15 -23.85 -2.47 -2.49
CA ALA A 15 -23.40 -2.79 -3.83
C ALA A 15 -24.26 -3.95 -4.37
N SER A 16 -24.35 -4.13 -5.70
CA SER A 16 -25.16 -5.22 -6.27
C SER A 16 -24.80 -6.59 -5.67
N GLU A 17 -23.56 -6.73 -5.17
CA GLU A 17 -23.10 -7.84 -4.35
C GLU A 17 -22.22 -7.35 -3.19
N PHE A 18 -22.28 -8.05 -2.04
CA PHE A 18 -21.32 -7.83 -0.95
C PHE A 18 -19.97 -8.44 -1.33
N ILE A 19 -19.00 -7.59 -1.71
CA ILE A 19 -17.69 -8.07 -2.16
C ILE A 19 -16.77 -8.35 -0.95
N LYS A 20 -16.88 -7.60 0.15
CA LYS A 20 -16.17 -7.87 1.43
C LYS A 20 -16.76 -7.05 2.61
N ASP A 21 -17.02 -7.68 3.76
CA ASP A 21 -17.27 -6.98 5.05
C ASP A 21 -15.91 -6.74 5.73
N ASN A 22 -15.27 -5.62 5.38
CA ASN A 22 -14.00 -5.22 5.95
C ASN A 22 -14.24 -4.35 7.16
N ARG A 23 -14.38 -5.00 8.30
CA ARG A 23 -14.43 -4.32 9.58
C ARG A 23 -13.04 -3.79 9.86
N ILE A 24 -12.85 -2.50 9.64
CA ILE A 24 -11.63 -1.80 10.03
C ILE A 24 -11.82 -1.43 11.50
N PRO A 25 -10.92 -1.83 12.41
CA PRO A 25 -11.01 -1.40 13.80
C PRO A 25 -10.92 0.12 13.88
N PRO A 26 -11.65 0.75 14.82
CA PRO A 26 -11.58 2.20 14.98
C PRO A 26 -10.16 2.64 15.37
N LYS A 27 -9.82 3.89 15.04
CA LYS A 27 -8.54 4.47 15.44
C LYS A 27 -8.38 4.39 16.97
N GLY A 28 -7.29 3.78 17.42
CA GLY A 28 -7.00 3.58 18.85
C GLY A 28 -7.61 2.31 19.46
N PHE A 29 -8.24 1.46 18.65
CA PHE A 29 -8.59 0.11 19.05
C PHE A 29 -7.36 -0.66 19.53
N THR A 30 -7.55 -1.41 20.60
CA THR A 30 -6.58 -2.39 21.07
C THR A 30 -7.32 -3.53 21.75
N SER A 31 -6.85 -4.75 21.50
CA SER A 31 -7.18 -6.00 22.16
C SER A 31 -6.85 -6.01 23.66
N THR A 32 -6.11 -5.03 24.16
CA THR A 32 -5.92 -4.84 25.61
C THR A 32 -6.97 -3.94 26.25
N HIS A 33 -7.92 -3.40 25.48
CA HIS A 33 -9.00 -2.59 26.04
C HIS A 33 -9.90 -3.45 26.97
N PRO A 34 -10.31 -2.96 28.16
CA PRO A 34 -11.07 -3.76 29.12
C PRO A 34 -12.39 -4.34 28.60
N SER A 35 -12.95 -3.77 27.53
CA SER A 35 -14.21 -4.20 26.91
C SER A 35 -14.01 -5.03 25.64
N TYR A 36 -12.78 -5.39 25.28
CA TYR A 36 -12.49 -6.14 24.06
C TYR A 36 -13.21 -7.50 24.05
N ASP A 37 -13.17 -8.21 25.17
CA ASP A 37 -13.84 -9.51 25.39
C ASP A 37 -15.37 -9.45 25.29
N THR A 38 -15.97 -8.30 25.62
CA THR A 38 -17.41 -8.05 25.49
C THR A 38 -17.84 -7.63 24.08
N THR A 39 -16.89 -7.36 23.17
CA THR A 39 -17.18 -6.92 21.81
C THR A 39 -17.28 -8.13 20.88
N ALA A 40 -18.50 -8.49 20.48
CA ALA A 40 -18.68 -9.59 19.54
C ALA A 40 -18.15 -9.24 18.13
N ILE A 41 -17.16 -10.00 17.68
CA ILE A 41 -16.64 -9.96 16.31
C ILE A 41 -17.57 -10.81 15.43
N TYR A 42 -18.17 -10.21 14.40
CA TYR A 42 -19.02 -10.94 13.44
C TYR A 42 -18.39 -10.92 12.03
N GLY A 43 -18.84 -11.86 11.20
CA GLY A 43 -18.37 -12.01 9.82
C GLY A 43 -17.02 -12.71 9.72
N ASN A 44 -16.38 -12.60 8.56
CA ASN A 44 -15.08 -13.23 8.30
C ASN A 44 -13.92 -12.61 9.09
N ALA A 45 -14.15 -11.50 9.80
CA ALA A 45 -13.15 -10.85 10.66
C ALA A 45 -12.61 -11.78 11.77
N PHE A 46 -13.38 -12.81 12.18
CA PHE A 46 -12.87 -13.82 13.11
C PHE A 46 -11.73 -14.67 12.51
N LEU A 47 -11.71 -14.83 11.19
CA LEU A 47 -10.69 -15.58 10.47
C LEU A 47 -9.59 -14.67 9.89
N ASP A 48 -9.62 -13.38 10.22
CA ASP A 48 -8.64 -12.40 9.75
C ASP A 48 -7.50 -12.27 10.78
N PRO A 49 -6.28 -12.74 10.47
CA PRO A 49 -5.15 -12.66 11.40
C PRO A 49 -4.69 -11.22 11.65
N ASP A 50 -5.00 -10.27 10.75
CA ASP A 50 -4.62 -8.86 10.92
C ASP A 50 -5.67 -8.06 11.72
N PHE A 51 -6.81 -8.69 12.04
CA PHE A 51 -7.85 -8.11 12.91
C PHE A 51 -7.72 -8.57 14.37
N ASN A 52 -7.21 -9.78 14.61
CA ASN A 52 -7.21 -10.42 15.93
C ASN A 52 -5.84 -10.36 16.62
N LYS A 53 -5.82 -10.67 17.93
CA LYS A 53 -4.58 -10.92 18.68
C LYS A 53 -4.31 -12.42 18.71
N GLU A 54 -3.27 -12.85 18.01
CA GLU A 54 -2.82 -14.24 18.03
C GLU A 54 -1.45 -14.36 18.69
N ASN A 55 -1.30 -15.31 19.62
CA ASN A 55 -0.02 -15.58 20.30
C ASN A 55 0.68 -14.32 20.83
N LEU A 56 -0.09 -13.42 21.48
CA LEU A 56 0.36 -12.14 22.03
C LEU A 56 0.70 -11.05 20.99
N THR A 57 0.64 -11.34 19.69
CA THR A 57 0.85 -10.37 18.61
C THR A 57 -0.48 -9.81 18.17
N GLU A 58 -0.63 -8.49 18.26
CA GLU A 58 -1.82 -7.77 17.83
C GLU A 58 -1.70 -7.44 16.34
N GLY A 59 -2.76 -7.75 15.57
CA GLY A 59 -2.89 -7.33 14.19
C GLY A 59 -2.89 -5.81 14.04
N THR A 60 -2.47 -5.33 12.86
CA THR A 60 -2.39 -3.90 12.55
C THR A 60 -3.77 -3.26 12.37
N GLY A 61 -4.81 -4.06 12.17
CA GLY A 61 -6.15 -3.58 11.84
C GLY A 61 -6.21 -2.91 10.46
N SER A 62 -5.22 -3.13 9.60
CA SER A 62 -5.22 -2.63 8.24
C SER A 62 -5.74 -3.71 7.30
N ASP A 63 -6.30 -3.31 6.16
CA ASP A 63 -6.65 -4.29 5.13
C ASP A 63 -6.44 -3.66 3.74
N ILE A 64 -6.06 -4.49 2.78
CA ILE A 64 -5.84 -4.09 1.39
C ILE A 64 -6.99 -4.65 0.55
N VAL A 65 -7.77 -3.74 -0.02
CA VAL A 65 -8.89 -4.11 -0.88
C VAL A 65 -8.49 -3.97 -2.34
N ASN A 66 -8.51 -5.09 -3.05
CA ASN A 66 -8.20 -5.14 -4.47
C ASN A 66 -9.50 -5.23 -5.28
N TYR A 67 -9.66 -4.34 -6.26
CA TYR A 67 -10.78 -4.35 -7.19
C TYR A 67 -10.30 -4.58 -8.61
N ARG A 68 -11.02 -5.41 -9.37
CA ARG A 68 -10.84 -5.55 -10.82
C ARG A 68 -11.98 -4.82 -11.51
N ILE A 69 -11.65 -3.73 -12.18
CA ILE A 69 -12.63 -2.89 -12.88
C ILE A 69 -12.45 -3.16 -14.37
N PRO A 70 -13.48 -3.62 -15.09
CA PRO A 70 -13.41 -3.74 -16.54
C PRO A 70 -13.29 -2.34 -17.15
N VAL A 71 -12.33 -2.18 -18.05
CA VAL A 71 -12.00 -0.88 -18.66
C VAL A 71 -11.88 -1.00 -20.17
N THR A 72 -12.14 0.11 -20.85
CA THR A 72 -11.99 0.26 -22.29
C THR A 72 -10.79 1.16 -22.56
N ASN A 73 -9.93 0.72 -23.47
CA ASN A 73 -8.74 1.45 -23.87
C ASN A 73 -9.08 2.85 -24.43
N GLY A 74 -8.27 3.85 -24.11
CA GLY A 74 -8.41 5.24 -24.56
C GLY A 74 -9.40 6.08 -23.74
N LEU A 75 -9.96 5.54 -22.65
CA LEU A 75 -10.84 6.29 -21.75
C LEU A 75 -10.14 6.64 -20.43
N THR A 76 -10.59 7.74 -19.83
CA THR A 76 -10.20 8.12 -18.47
C THR A 76 -11.27 7.64 -17.48
N TYR A 77 -10.85 6.92 -16.46
CA TYR A 77 -11.70 6.47 -15.36
C TYR A 77 -11.36 7.25 -14.10
N LYS A 78 -12.38 7.68 -13.37
CA LYS A 78 -12.24 8.22 -12.02
C LYS A 78 -12.74 7.19 -11.02
N VAL A 79 -11.83 6.71 -10.18
CA VAL A 79 -12.14 5.80 -9.07
C VAL A 79 -12.21 6.63 -7.80
N TYR A 80 -13.26 6.44 -7.02
CA TYR A 80 -13.41 7.05 -5.70
C TYR A 80 -13.47 5.94 -4.65
N ALA A 81 -12.71 6.11 -3.57
CA ALA A 81 -12.79 5.27 -2.39
C ALA A 81 -13.26 6.13 -1.21
N GLN A 82 -14.29 5.68 -0.51
CA GLN A 82 -14.85 6.40 0.63
C GLN A 82 -15.04 5.46 1.81
N VAL A 83 -14.51 5.85 2.97
CA VAL A 83 -14.78 5.18 4.25
C VAL A 83 -16.00 5.86 4.85
N CYS A 84 -17.10 5.13 4.95
CA CYS A 84 -18.34 5.60 5.56
C CYS A 84 -18.45 5.07 6.98
N PHE A 85 -18.88 5.93 7.91
CA PHE A 85 -19.26 5.53 9.26
C PHE A 85 -20.77 5.62 9.41
N GLN A 86 -21.35 4.58 10.00
CA GLN A 86 -22.74 4.55 10.41
C GLN A 86 -22.80 4.17 11.89
N THR A 87 -23.34 5.09 12.69
CA THR A 87 -23.64 4.81 14.09
C THR A 87 -24.95 4.03 14.25
N ILE A 88 -25.21 3.56 15.47
CA ILE A 88 -26.47 2.91 15.86
C ILE A 88 -27.64 3.86 15.57
N LYS A 89 -28.78 3.31 15.10
CA LYS A 89 -29.96 4.12 14.80
C LYS A 89 -30.38 4.96 16.01
N PRO A 90 -30.67 6.28 15.85
CA PRO A 90 -31.05 7.14 16.96
C PRO A 90 -32.19 6.60 17.83
N ARG A 91 -33.17 5.91 17.22
CA ARG A 91 -34.28 5.26 17.94
C ARG A 91 -33.82 4.27 19.01
N VAL A 92 -32.74 3.52 18.75
CA VAL A 92 -32.22 2.50 19.66
C VAL A 92 -31.52 3.17 20.85
N VAL A 93 -30.73 4.22 20.60
CA VAL A 93 -30.03 4.97 21.66
C VAL A 93 -31.02 5.79 22.51
N GLY A 94 -32.07 6.34 21.90
CA GLY A 94 -33.12 7.07 22.62
C GLY A 94 -33.80 6.24 23.71
N ASN A 95 -33.96 4.93 23.50
CA ASN A 95 -34.49 4.03 24.54
C ASN A 95 -33.51 3.85 25.72
N MET A 96 -32.20 3.85 25.45
CA MET A 96 -31.16 3.70 26.47
C MET A 96 -30.93 5.00 27.25
N ALA A 97 -31.12 6.16 26.62
CA ALA A 97 -30.89 7.47 27.24
C ALA A 97 -31.74 7.73 28.50
N ASN A 98 -32.81 6.96 28.70
CA ASN A 98 -33.66 7.03 29.90
C ASN A 98 -33.11 6.20 31.08
N ILE A 99 -32.04 5.44 30.89
CA ILE A 99 -31.46 4.57 31.91
C ILE A 99 -30.23 5.25 32.53
N ASN A 100 -30.33 5.60 33.81
CA ASN A 100 -29.27 6.33 34.52
C ASN A 100 -28.22 5.39 35.14
N VAL A 101 -27.40 4.77 34.29
CA VAL A 101 -26.25 3.94 34.67
C VAL A 101 -24.98 4.60 34.13
N PRO A 102 -23.86 4.66 34.89
CA PRO A 102 -22.64 5.35 34.47
C PRO A 102 -22.17 4.99 33.06
N ASP A 103 -22.13 3.70 32.73
CA ASP A 103 -21.69 3.21 31.42
C ASP A 103 -22.62 3.64 30.28
N ILE A 104 -23.94 3.66 30.53
CA ILE A 104 -24.93 4.11 29.56
C ILE A 104 -24.81 5.61 29.33
N ASN A 105 -24.62 6.39 30.41
CA ASN A 105 -24.42 7.83 30.32
C ASN A 105 -23.17 8.17 29.51
N GLN A 106 -22.06 7.44 29.75
CA GLN A 106 -20.83 7.59 28.99
C GLN A 106 -21.04 7.25 27.51
N PHE A 107 -21.72 6.15 27.21
CA PHE A 107 -22.05 5.77 25.83
C PHE A 107 -22.90 6.83 25.12
N VAL A 108 -23.95 7.35 25.77
CA VAL A 108 -24.84 8.38 25.20
C VAL A 108 -24.07 9.69 24.96
N GLN A 109 -23.16 10.07 25.86
CA GLN A 109 -22.28 11.22 25.65
C GLN A 109 -21.37 11.03 24.43
N MET A 110 -20.73 9.86 24.30
CA MET A 110 -19.90 9.53 23.14
C MET A 110 -20.70 9.53 21.83
N TYR A 111 -21.92 8.96 21.86
CA TYR A 111 -22.82 8.94 20.72
C TYR A 111 -23.16 10.36 20.26
N ASN A 112 -23.57 11.24 21.18
CA ASN A 112 -23.93 12.63 20.86
C ASN A 112 -22.74 13.52 20.49
N ALA A 113 -21.50 13.09 20.77
CA ALA A 113 -20.29 13.81 20.37
C ALA A 113 -19.97 13.68 18.87
N LEU A 114 -20.62 12.75 18.16
CA LEU A 114 -20.47 12.53 16.73
C LEU A 114 -21.79 12.75 15.98
N PRO A 115 -21.77 12.97 14.66
CA PRO A 115 -22.98 13.01 13.86
C PRO A 115 -23.77 11.69 13.98
N ASN A 116 -25.02 11.81 14.41
CA ASN A 116 -25.95 10.68 14.59
C ASN A 116 -26.58 10.17 13.28
N VAL A 117 -25.96 10.52 12.16
CA VAL A 117 -26.38 10.18 10.80
C VAL A 117 -25.16 9.63 10.06
N PRO A 118 -25.34 8.70 9.10
CA PRO A 118 -24.20 8.13 8.40
C PRO A 118 -23.43 9.20 7.62
N PHE A 119 -22.11 9.25 7.80
CA PHE A 119 -21.25 10.26 7.17
C PHE A 119 -19.97 9.64 6.59
N ILE A 120 -19.34 10.36 5.66
CA ILE A 120 -18.05 9.96 5.07
C ILE A 120 -16.95 10.38 6.04
N MET A 121 -16.21 9.42 6.60
CA MET A 121 -15.06 9.69 7.46
C MET A 121 -13.85 10.15 6.65
N LYS A 122 -13.64 9.52 5.50
CA LYS A 122 -12.48 9.79 4.63
C LYS A 122 -12.85 9.45 3.20
N SER A 123 -12.31 10.22 2.26
CA SER A 123 -12.40 9.95 0.84
C SER A 123 -11.03 10.07 0.19
N ASP A 124 -10.83 9.30 -0.85
CA ASP A 124 -9.72 9.42 -1.79
C ASP A 124 -10.22 9.19 -3.22
N SER A 125 -9.46 9.67 -4.20
CA SER A 125 -9.81 9.52 -5.61
C SER A 125 -8.59 9.35 -6.49
N LEU A 126 -8.69 8.48 -7.47
CA LEU A 126 -7.67 8.22 -8.48
C LEU A 126 -8.25 8.43 -9.87
N SER A 127 -7.57 9.19 -10.72
CA SER A 127 -7.89 9.27 -12.15
C SER A 127 -6.88 8.43 -12.93
N VAL A 128 -7.38 7.45 -13.69
CA VAL A 128 -6.55 6.53 -14.48
C VAL A 128 -6.93 6.67 -15.95
N PHE A 129 -5.96 7.02 -16.79
CA PHE A 129 -6.11 6.91 -18.24
C PHE A 129 -5.67 5.51 -18.65
N VAL A 130 -6.58 4.74 -19.23
CA VAL A 130 -6.31 3.35 -19.57
C VAL A 130 -5.71 3.30 -20.97
N THR A 131 -4.48 2.80 -21.05
CA THR A 131 -3.82 2.46 -22.32
C THR A 131 -3.53 0.96 -22.35
N ASP A 132 -3.48 0.37 -23.54
CA ASP A 132 -3.09 -1.06 -23.72
C ASP A 132 -1.62 -1.33 -23.38
N VAL A 133 -0.82 -0.26 -23.27
CA VAL A 133 0.55 -0.37 -22.82
C VAL A 133 0.51 -0.57 -21.32
N GLU A 134 1.06 -1.70 -20.85
CA GLU A 134 1.21 -2.00 -19.43
C GLU A 134 1.99 -0.85 -18.77
N ASP A 135 1.27 0.04 -18.08
CA ASP A 135 1.84 1.24 -17.49
C ASP A 135 2.62 0.87 -16.22
N ASN A 136 3.87 0.47 -16.42
CA ASN A 136 4.83 0.17 -15.36
C ASN A 136 5.23 1.41 -14.53
N SER A 137 4.58 2.57 -14.75
CA SER A 137 4.83 3.82 -14.03
C SER A 137 4.04 3.99 -12.73
N SER A 138 3.26 2.99 -12.30
CA SER A 138 2.50 2.98 -11.03
C SER A 138 3.38 3.50 -9.87
N GLN A 139 3.17 4.78 -9.59
CA GLN A 139 3.86 5.68 -8.67
C GLN A 139 5.36 5.39 -8.43
N ILE A 140 6.23 5.67 -9.42
CA ILE A 140 7.66 5.80 -9.14
C ILE A 140 7.87 7.05 -8.27
N THR A 141 7.97 6.84 -6.96
CA THR A 141 8.10 7.92 -5.95
C THR A 141 9.53 8.44 -5.80
N GLY A 142 10.52 7.75 -6.37
CA GLY A 142 11.93 8.14 -6.31
C GLY A 142 12.85 7.23 -7.13
N PHE A 143 14.12 7.59 -7.21
CA PHE A 143 15.14 6.72 -7.76
C PHE A 143 15.36 5.52 -6.83
N LYS A 144 15.49 4.32 -7.40
CA LYS A 144 15.67 3.10 -6.61
C LYS A 144 16.58 2.13 -7.32
N LEU A 145 17.53 1.55 -6.59
CA LEU A 145 18.25 0.36 -7.02
C LEU A 145 17.66 -0.84 -6.28
N LEU A 146 17.38 -1.94 -6.98
CA LEU A 146 16.84 -3.16 -6.37
C LEU A 146 17.95 -4.21 -6.21
N GLN A 147 17.71 -5.17 -5.32
CA GLN A 147 18.59 -6.32 -5.16
C GLN A 147 18.63 -7.12 -6.47
N ASN A 148 19.83 -7.53 -6.90
CA ASN A 148 19.98 -8.37 -8.09
C ASN A 148 19.30 -9.73 -7.86
N TYR A 149 18.74 -10.31 -8.92
CA TYR A 149 18.13 -11.63 -8.88
C TYR A 149 18.57 -12.49 -10.07
N PRO A 150 19.02 -13.74 -9.84
CA PRO A 150 19.21 -14.38 -8.52
C PRO A 150 20.36 -13.75 -7.69
N ASN A 151 20.35 -13.93 -6.37
CA ASN A 151 21.49 -13.61 -5.49
C ASN A 151 21.51 -14.61 -4.30
N PRO A 152 22.54 -15.46 -4.15
CA PRO A 152 23.73 -15.59 -5.00
C PRO A 152 23.42 -15.98 -6.46
N PHE A 153 24.32 -15.66 -7.39
CA PHE A 153 24.14 -15.93 -8.83
C PHE A 153 25.27 -16.74 -9.44
N ASN A 154 25.00 -17.44 -10.56
CA ASN A 154 25.98 -18.22 -11.33
C ASN A 154 25.59 -18.31 -12.82
N PRO A 155 26.43 -17.84 -13.76
CA PRO A 155 27.26 -16.64 -13.69
C PRO A 155 26.45 -15.37 -14.03
N ALA A 156 25.14 -15.49 -14.27
CA ALA A 156 24.29 -14.40 -14.72
C ALA A 156 23.27 -13.95 -13.67
N THR A 157 23.03 -12.64 -13.59
CA THR A 157 21.99 -12.02 -12.76
C THR A 157 21.36 -10.86 -13.49
N LYS A 158 20.17 -10.45 -13.05
CA LYS A 158 19.51 -9.21 -13.46
C LYS A 158 19.54 -8.18 -12.35
N ILE A 159 19.69 -6.91 -12.71
CA ILE A 159 19.65 -5.76 -11.80
C ILE A 159 18.50 -4.86 -12.23
N ASN A 160 17.52 -4.70 -11.33
CA ASN A 160 16.38 -3.82 -11.56
C ASN A 160 16.61 -2.46 -10.89
N TYR A 161 16.16 -1.40 -11.55
CA TYR A 161 16.24 -0.04 -11.03
C TYR A 161 15.10 0.84 -11.54
N GLU A 162 14.80 1.90 -10.78
CA GLU A 162 13.72 2.84 -11.05
C GLU A 162 14.30 4.26 -11.22
N VAL A 163 13.79 4.97 -12.20
CA VAL A 163 14.18 6.35 -12.55
C VAL A 163 12.93 7.21 -12.38
N SER A 164 12.93 8.14 -11.43
CA SER A 164 11.76 8.97 -11.11
C SER A 164 11.67 10.28 -11.89
N ALA A 165 12.74 10.65 -12.60
CA ALA A 165 12.79 11.84 -13.45
C ALA A 165 13.88 11.66 -14.52
N PRO A 166 13.79 12.36 -15.67
CA PRO A 166 14.83 12.32 -16.70
C PRO A 166 16.22 12.59 -16.11
N ALA A 167 17.11 11.61 -16.24
CA ALA A 167 18.43 11.63 -15.62
C ALA A 167 19.45 10.83 -16.45
N ARG A 168 20.73 11.20 -16.35
CA ARG A 168 21.83 10.33 -16.79
C ARG A 168 22.06 9.29 -15.72
N VAL A 169 21.89 8.02 -16.07
CA VAL A 169 22.03 6.87 -15.17
C VAL A 169 23.32 6.13 -15.49
N ILE A 170 24.11 5.87 -14.47
CA ILE A 170 25.36 5.11 -14.54
C ILE A 170 25.27 3.93 -13.57
N ILE A 171 25.41 2.71 -14.06
CA ILE A 171 25.51 1.49 -13.24
C ILE A 171 26.89 0.86 -13.45
N LYS A 172 27.64 0.72 -12.36
CA LYS A 172 28.98 0.13 -12.36
C LYS A 172 29.10 -1.00 -11.34
N ILE A 173 29.91 -1.99 -11.67
CA ILE A 173 30.27 -3.13 -10.83
C ILE A 173 31.67 -2.91 -10.25
N TYR A 174 31.83 -3.26 -8.97
CA TYR A 174 33.08 -3.16 -8.23
C TYR A 174 33.40 -4.48 -7.52
N ASP A 175 34.69 -4.80 -7.39
CA ASP A 175 35.15 -5.91 -6.56
C ASP A 175 35.19 -5.53 -5.07
N ALA A 176 35.61 -6.46 -4.21
CA ALA A 176 35.74 -6.24 -2.77
C ALA A 176 36.81 -5.21 -2.37
N LEU A 177 37.74 -4.87 -3.28
CA LEU A 177 38.78 -3.85 -3.09
C LEU A 177 38.32 -2.47 -3.57
N GLY A 178 37.14 -2.37 -4.19
CA GLY A 178 36.61 -1.14 -4.77
C GLY A 178 37.11 -0.84 -6.18
N SER A 179 37.77 -1.80 -6.84
CA SER A 179 38.17 -1.66 -8.25
C SER A 179 36.95 -1.81 -9.15
N GLU A 180 36.79 -0.93 -10.13
CA GLU A 180 35.74 -1.05 -11.14
C GLU A 180 36.02 -2.26 -12.04
N VAL A 181 35.03 -3.15 -12.16
CA VAL A 181 35.11 -4.39 -12.93
C VAL A 181 34.34 -4.27 -14.24
N ALA A 182 33.21 -3.56 -14.24
CA ALA A 182 32.39 -3.36 -15.43
C ALA A 182 31.51 -2.11 -15.31
N THR A 183 31.21 -1.47 -16.43
CA THR A 183 30.12 -0.50 -16.57
C THR A 183 28.97 -1.17 -17.32
N LEU A 184 27.79 -1.24 -16.72
CA LEU A 184 26.61 -1.88 -17.29
C LEU A 184 25.67 -0.90 -17.99
N VAL A 185 25.60 0.33 -17.48
CA VAL A 185 24.75 1.40 -18.00
C VAL A 185 25.52 2.71 -17.88
N ASP A 186 25.52 3.54 -18.93
CA ASP A 186 25.92 4.95 -18.91
C ASP A 186 25.15 5.70 -19.99
N GLU A 187 23.89 6.03 -19.71
CA GLU A 187 23.01 6.68 -20.68
C GLU A 187 21.92 7.53 -20.02
N SER A 188 21.28 8.39 -20.81
CA SER A 188 20.10 9.16 -20.37
C SER A 188 18.85 8.29 -20.39
N LYS A 189 18.15 8.20 -19.26
CA LYS A 189 16.88 7.48 -19.12
C LYS A 189 15.73 8.44 -18.83
N SER A 190 14.57 8.15 -19.39
CA SER A 190 13.31 8.78 -19.01
C SER A 190 12.79 8.20 -17.69
N ILE A 191 11.68 8.74 -17.18
CA ILE A 191 10.97 8.12 -16.06
C ILE A 191 10.58 6.67 -16.43
N GLY A 192 10.80 5.72 -15.53
CA GLY A 192 10.48 4.31 -15.78
C GLY A 192 11.23 3.32 -14.90
N ARG A 193 10.82 2.06 -15.01
CA ARG A 193 11.54 0.90 -14.46
C ARG A 193 12.40 0.28 -15.55
N TYR A 194 13.61 -0.14 -15.17
CA TYR A 194 14.58 -0.70 -16.09
C TYR A 194 15.23 -1.94 -15.48
N GLU A 195 15.68 -2.82 -16.38
CA GLU A 195 16.42 -4.03 -16.06
C GLU A 195 17.72 -4.01 -16.87
N VAL A 196 18.83 -4.38 -16.24
CA VAL A 196 20.10 -4.65 -16.93
C VAL A 196 20.62 -6.02 -16.53
N GLY A 197 21.04 -6.82 -17.52
CA GLY A 197 21.67 -8.11 -17.30
C GLY A 197 23.16 -7.96 -16.99
N PHE A 198 23.67 -8.78 -16.09
CA PHE A 198 25.10 -8.89 -15.80
C PHE A 198 25.53 -10.36 -15.94
N ASN A 199 26.53 -10.61 -16.78
CA ASN A 199 27.17 -11.91 -16.93
C ASN A 199 28.61 -11.82 -16.42
N ALA A 200 28.92 -12.59 -15.39
CA ALA A 200 30.21 -12.60 -14.69
C ALA A 200 31.03 -13.86 -15.00
N ALA A 201 30.87 -14.46 -16.19
CA ALA A 201 31.56 -15.69 -16.57
C ALA A 201 33.09 -15.59 -16.43
N ASP A 202 33.66 -14.40 -16.66
CA ASP A 202 35.11 -14.16 -16.58
C ASP A 202 35.60 -13.72 -15.20
N LEU A 203 34.71 -13.65 -14.20
CA LEU A 203 35.04 -13.24 -12.84
C LEU A 203 35.18 -14.43 -11.88
N SER A 204 36.00 -14.27 -10.84
CA SER A 204 36.14 -15.27 -9.76
C SER A 204 34.93 -15.25 -8.82
N SER A 205 34.57 -16.39 -8.23
CA SER A 205 33.56 -16.42 -7.16
C SER A 205 33.95 -15.49 -6.02
N GLY A 206 32.97 -14.76 -5.47
CA GLY A 206 33.26 -13.78 -4.43
C GLY A 206 32.17 -12.73 -4.25
N LEU A 207 32.51 -11.74 -3.41
CA LEU A 207 31.66 -10.59 -3.12
C LEU A 207 31.94 -9.47 -4.12
N TYR A 208 30.86 -8.96 -4.72
CA TYR A 208 30.90 -7.80 -5.61
C TYR A 208 29.88 -6.76 -5.16
N PHE A 209 30.08 -5.54 -5.61
CA PHE A 209 29.17 -4.42 -5.37
C PHE A 209 28.73 -3.84 -6.70
N TYR A 210 27.52 -3.30 -6.74
CA TYR A 210 27.05 -2.52 -7.86
C TYR A 210 26.46 -1.21 -7.37
N LYS A 211 26.73 -0.16 -8.11
CA LYS A 211 26.41 1.21 -7.76
C LYS A 211 25.61 1.85 -8.87
N LEU A 212 24.48 2.44 -8.52
CA LEU A 212 23.69 3.29 -9.40
C LEU A 212 23.96 4.75 -9.03
N GLU A 213 24.38 5.55 -10.00
CA GLU A 213 24.39 7.01 -9.91
C GLU A 213 23.41 7.59 -10.92
N ALA A 214 22.52 8.46 -10.48
CA ALA A 214 21.59 9.16 -11.37
C ALA A 214 21.72 10.67 -11.19
N THR A 215 22.03 11.39 -12.27
CA THR A 215 22.15 12.86 -12.25
C THR A 215 21.03 13.48 -13.07
N THR A 216 20.19 14.26 -12.42
CA THR A 216 19.06 14.97 -13.07
C THR A 216 19.52 16.28 -13.71
N ASN A 217 18.70 16.83 -14.60
CA ASN A 217 18.97 18.12 -15.25
C ASN A 217 19.11 19.29 -14.26
N ASN A 218 18.43 19.21 -13.10
CA ASN A 218 18.53 20.20 -12.02
C ASN A 218 19.76 19.99 -11.13
N LYS A 219 20.72 19.15 -11.56
CA LYS A 219 21.95 18.77 -10.84
C LYS A 219 21.73 18.04 -9.50
N ASN A 220 20.50 17.59 -9.22
CA ASN A 220 20.29 16.65 -8.11
C ASN A 220 20.88 15.28 -8.50
N SER A 221 21.71 14.72 -7.63
CA SER A 221 22.34 13.41 -7.82
C SER A 221 21.82 12.39 -6.80
N PHE A 222 21.36 11.24 -7.28
CA PHE A 222 21.05 10.08 -6.46
C PHE A 222 22.18 9.04 -6.57
N ARG A 223 22.50 8.38 -5.45
CA ARG A 223 23.48 7.29 -5.39
C ARG A 223 22.97 6.19 -4.48
N ASP A 224 23.01 4.96 -4.95
CA ASP A 224 22.72 3.76 -4.14
C ASP A 224 23.70 2.64 -4.50
N VAL A 225 24.04 1.80 -3.53
CA VAL A 225 25.00 0.70 -3.64
C VAL A 225 24.42 -0.55 -3.03
N LYS A 226 24.55 -1.68 -3.73
CA LYS A 226 24.16 -2.99 -3.23
C LYS A 226 25.26 -4.02 -3.46
N LYS A 227 25.24 -5.06 -2.64
CA LYS A 227 26.16 -6.19 -2.73
C LYS A 227 25.52 -7.35 -3.48
N MET A 228 26.34 -8.14 -4.16
CA MET A 228 25.95 -9.39 -4.82
C MET A 228 27.02 -10.45 -4.63
N ILE A 229 26.62 -11.72 -4.61
CA ILE A 229 27.51 -12.86 -4.36
C ILE A 229 27.53 -13.73 -5.62
N LEU A 230 28.71 -13.86 -6.23
CA LEU A 230 28.94 -14.77 -7.35
C LEU A 230 29.39 -16.13 -6.81
N LEU A 231 28.66 -17.19 -7.15
CA LEU A 231 29.05 -18.57 -6.92
C LEU A 231 29.40 -19.19 -8.27
N LYS A 232 30.53 -19.91 -8.36
CA LYS A 232 30.82 -20.80 -9.49
C LYS A 232 30.76 -22.23 -9.00
#